data_AF-A0A7J2HZ50-F1
#
_entry.id   AF-A0A7J2HZ50-F1
#
_cell.length_a   1.000
_cell.length_b   1.000
_cell.length_c   1.000
_cell.angle_alpha   90.00
_cell.angle_beta   90.00
_cell.angle_gamma   90.00
#
_symmetry.space_group_name_H-M   'P 1'
#
loop_
_entity.id
_entity.type
_entity.pdbx_description
1 polymer ?
#
loop_
_entity_poly.entity_id
_entity_poly.type
_entity_poly.pdbx_seq_one_letter_code
_entity_poly.pdbx_strand_id
1 'polypeptide(L)'
;MRKNSSKQSTGNCSFSPFYFLALIMKNEKCGIDEELEKWLSDAEKVVVAGIGNPIRMDDFVGVKIIRDLRGKVSEKVYLLECETVPESFIQQIISFNPTHVLLIDAAILGLKPGEAKLVKPEELAVSPAYSTHMLPLRVFCEHLSQMISVKIALLLIEPKKADFGEGLTPEVQVAVKEITKILLFSLP
;
A
#
# COMPACT_ATOMS: atom_id res chain seq x y z
N MET A 1 41.19 -33.10 -47.40
CA MET A 1 40.19 -32.02 -47.47
C MET A 1 38.81 -32.61 -47.77
N ARG A 2 37.99 -32.84 -46.74
CA ARG A 2 36.57 -33.18 -46.87
C ARG A 2 35.81 -32.29 -45.90
N LYS A 3 35.06 -31.31 -46.41
CA LYS A 3 34.18 -30.46 -45.61
C LYS A 3 32.86 -31.21 -45.42
N ASN A 4 32.55 -31.52 -44.17
CA ASN A 4 31.24 -31.99 -43.75
C ASN A 4 30.33 -30.79 -43.45
N SER A 5 29.07 -31.01 -43.79
CA SER A 5 27.88 -30.17 -43.63
C SER A 5 27.57 -29.72 -42.20
N SER A 6 27.02 -28.52 -42.06
CA SER A 6 25.89 -28.28 -41.14
C SER A 6 25.04 -27.11 -41.64
N LYS A 7 23.73 -27.34 -41.65
CA LYS A 7 22.66 -26.45 -42.10
C LYS A 7 22.48 -25.31 -41.09
N GLN A 8 22.35 -24.07 -41.57
CA GLN A 8 21.79 -22.97 -40.80
C GLN A 8 20.29 -23.21 -40.60
N SER A 9 19.85 -23.38 -39.35
CA SER A 9 18.44 -23.25 -38.99
C SER A 9 18.17 -21.78 -38.65
N THR A 10 17.45 -21.10 -39.54
CA THR A 10 16.77 -19.84 -39.24
C THR A 10 15.65 -20.13 -38.24
N GLY A 11 15.94 -19.97 -36.95
CA GLY A 11 14.91 -19.95 -35.91
C GLY A 11 14.13 -18.65 -36.01
N ASN A 12 12.99 -18.68 -36.69
CA ASN A 12 11.95 -17.67 -36.56
C ASN A 12 11.50 -17.66 -35.09
N CYS A 13 12.02 -16.71 -34.31
CA CYS A 13 11.52 -16.45 -32.97
C CYS A 13 10.17 -15.73 -33.14
N SER A 14 9.08 -16.48 -33.16
CA SER A 14 7.73 -15.92 -33.09
C SER A 14 7.59 -15.28 -31.71
N PHE A 15 7.83 -13.98 -31.62
CA PHE A 15 7.46 -13.21 -30.44
C PHE A 15 5.95 -13.35 -30.26
N SER A 16 5.56 -14.03 -29.18
CA SER A 16 4.17 -14.16 -28.79
C SER A 16 3.53 -12.77 -28.67
N PRO A 17 2.30 -12.56 -29.19
CA PRO A 17 1.56 -11.30 -28.99
C PRO A 17 1.46 -10.92 -27.51
N PHE A 18 1.51 -11.91 -26.60
CA PHE A 18 1.53 -11.68 -25.15
C PHE A 18 2.79 -10.99 -24.66
N TYR A 19 3.96 -11.28 -25.25
CA TYR A 19 5.21 -10.61 -24.85
C TYR A 19 5.23 -9.15 -25.29
N PHE A 20 4.66 -8.86 -26.46
CA PHE A 20 4.54 -7.50 -26.96
C PHE A 20 3.50 -6.70 -26.15
N LEU A 21 2.39 -7.34 -25.75
CA LEU A 21 1.40 -6.73 -24.87
C LEU A 21 1.95 -6.51 -23.45
N ALA A 22 2.71 -7.45 -22.89
CA ALA A 22 3.39 -7.28 -21.60
C ALA A 22 4.48 -6.19 -21.63
N LEU A 23 5.13 -5.97 -22.78
CA LEU A 23 6.10 -4.89 -22.96
C LEU A 23 5.42 -3.52 -23.15
N ILE A 24 4.25 -3.48 -23.78
CA ILE A 24 3.43 -2.26 -23.91
C ILE A 24 2.76 -1.90 -22.57
N MET A 25 2.37 -2.89 -21.75
CA MET A 25 1.85 -2.66 -20.39
C MET A 25 2.92 -2.19 -19.39
N LYS A 26 4.22 -2.34 -19.71
CA LYS A 26 5.32 -1.86 -18.87
C LYS A 26 5.59 -0.35 -18.98
N ASN A 27 4.86 0.37 -19.84
CA ASN A 27 5.25 1.72 -20.25
C ASN A 27 4.39 2.87 -19.69
N GLU A 28 3.62 2.63 -18.61
CA GLU A 28 2.94 3.68 -17.83
C GLU A 28 2.89 3.39 -16.32
N LYS A 29 3.80 2.60 -15.77
CA LYS A 29 3.87 2.45 -14.32
C LYS A 29 4.81 3.52 -13.75
N CYS A 30 4.22 4.61 -13.29
CA CYS A 30 4.75 5.44 -12.21
C CYS A 30 3.55 5.62 -11.26
N GLY A 31 3.19 4.50 -10.62
CA GLY A 31 1.96 4.36 -9.85
C GLY A 31 2.24 3.82 -8.46
N ILE A 32 1.24 3.92 -7.58
CA ILE A 32 1.32 3.47 -6.19
C ILE A 32 1.64 1.97 -6.07
N ASP A 33 1.37 1.19 -7.12
CA ASP A 33 1.70 -0.22 -7.21
C ASP A 33 3.21 -0.46 -7.22
N GLU A 34 3.98 0.28 -8.03
CA GLU A 34 5.44 0.15 -8.04
C GLU A 34 6.08 0.62 -6.74
N GLU A 35 5.55 1.69 -6.15
CA GLU A 35 6.02 2.20 -4.86
C GLU A 35 5.84 1.16 -3.74
N LEU A 36 4.65 0.54 -3.67
CA LEU A 36 4.35 -0.52 -2.72
C LEU A 36 5.16 -1.79 -2.98
N GLU A 37 5.26 -2.25 -4.23
CA GLU A 37 6.07 -3.42 -4.60
C GLU A 37 7.54 -3.23 -4.22
N LYS A 38 8.09 -2.04 -4.51
CA LYS A 38 9.47 -1.71 -4.16
C LYS A 38 9.66 -1.63 -2.64
N TRP A 39 8.73 -0.99 -1.93
CA TRP A 39 8.83 -0.84 -0.48
C TRP A 39 8.67 -2.17 0.26
N LEU A 40 7.83 -3.08 -0.24
CA LEU A 40 7.60 -4.42 0.32
C LEU A 40 8.60 -5.49 -0.16
N SER A 41 9.55 -5.15 -1.04
CA SER A 41 10.41 -6.13 -1.72
C SER A 41 11.27 -7.02 -0.80
N ASP A 42 11.60 -6.55 0.40
CA ASP A 42 12.31 -7.31 1.43
C ASP A 42 11.46 -7.53 2.70
N ALA A 43 10.14 -7.51 2.57
CA ALA A 43 9.23 -7.76 3.67
C ALA A 43 9.11 -9.25 4.01
N GLU A 44 9.43 -9.60 5.26
CA GLU A 44 9.28 -10.96 5.79
C GLU A 44 8.02 -11.10 6.65
N LYS A 45 7.74 -10.09 7.48
CA LYS A 45 6.53 -10.00 8.32
C LYS A 45 5.99 -8.58 8.27
N VAL A 46 4.72 -8.43 7.95
CA VAL A 46 4.08 -7.14 7.71
C VAL A 46 2.93 -6.94 8.67
N VAL A 47 2.88 -5.80 9.34
CA VAL A 47 1.62 -5.29 9.91
C VAL A 47 1.00 -4.35 8.90
N VAL A 48 -0.29 -4.54 8.63
CA VAL A 48 -1.09 -3.55 7.90
C VAL A 48 -2.15 -3.02 8.86
N ALA A 49 -2.09 -1.73 9.16
CA ALA A 49 -2.94 -1.06 10.12
C ALA A 49 -3.82 -0.04 9.41
N GLY A 50 -5.13 -0.29 9.39
CA GLY A 50 -6.13 0.59 8.81
C GLY A 50 -6.65 1.56 9.85
N ILE A 51 -6.52 2.84 9.54
CA ILE A 51 -6.96 3.96 10.35
C ILE A 51 -8.18 4.58 9.67
N GLY A 52 -9.06 5.20 10.45
CA GLY A 52 -10.23 5.87 9.93
C GLY A 52 -11.44 5.83 10.84
N ASN A 53 -12.38 6.74 10.62
CA ASN A 53 -13.62 6.80 11.38
C ASN A 53 -14.79 6.14 10.61
N PRO A 54 -15.40 5.05 11.11
CA PRO A 54 -16.51 4.35 10.45
C PRO A 54 -17.76 5.19 10.17
N ILE A 55 -17.97 6.29 10.92
CA ILE A 55 -19.13 7.18 10.76
C ILE A 55 -18.82 8.44 9.93
N ARG A 56 -17.69 8.47 9.21
CA ARG A 56 -17.24 9.63 8.42
C ARG A 56 -16.90 9.30 6.97
N MET A 57 -17.81 8.65 6.24
CA MET A 57 -17.70 8.39 4.80
C MET A 57 -16.30 7.90 4.35
N ASP A 58 -15.58 8.67 3.51
CA ASP A 58 -14.27 8.26 2.96
C ASP A 58 -13.15 8.20 4.02
N ASP A 59 -13.35 8.81 5.19
CA ASP A 59 -12.43 8.66 6.34
C ASP A 59 -12.31 7.19 6.78
N PHE A 60 -13.30 6.35 6.47
CA PHE A 60 -13.30 4.91 6.76
C PHE A 60 -12.41 4.08 5.84
N VAL A 61 -11.78 4.68 4.82
CA VAL A 61 -11.07 3.98 3.74
C VAL A 61 -10.01 2.97 4.24
N GLY A 62 -9.20 3.35 5.24
CA GLY A 62 -8.15 2.47 5.77
C GLY A 62 -8.72 1.22 6.40
N VAL A 63 -9.72 1.36 7.27
CA VAL A 63 -10.42 0.23 7.90
C VAL A 63 -11.14 -0.63 6.85
N LYS A 64 -11.74 -0.02 5.82
CA LYS A 64 -12.38 -0.77 4.73
C LYS A 64 -11.38 -1.68 4.00
N ILE A 65 -10.18 -1.19 3.68
CA ILE A 65 -9.13 -1.98 3.02
C ILE A 65 -8.73 -3.18 3.89
N ILE A 66 -8.56 -2.98 5.21
CA ILE A 66 -8.25 -4.08 6.15
C ILE A 66 -9.34 -5.16 6.12
N ARG A 67 -10.61 -4.76 6.15
CA ARG A 67 -11.73 -5.70 6.07
C ARG A 67 -11.72 -6.50 4.77
N ASP A 68 -11.34 -5.87 3.66
CA ASP A 68 -11.31 -6.53 2.36
C ASP A 68 -10.09 -7.46 2.18
N LEU A 69 -9.02 -7.28 2.96
CA LEU A 69 -7.85 -8.17 3.03
C LEU A 69 -8.06 -9.39 3.94
N ARG A 70 -9.01 -9.34 4.88
CA ARG A 70 -9.24 -10.40 5.86
C ARG A 70 -9.53 -11.75 5.18
N GLY A 71 -8.84 -12.79 5.64
CA GLY A 71 -8.97 -14.16 5.12
C GLY A 71 -8.32 -14.40 3.76
N LYS A 72 -7.56 -13.43 3.23
CA LYS A 72 -6.91 -13.51 1.90
C LYS A 72 -5.38 -13.32 1.95
N VAL A 73 -4.82 -13.03 3.12
CA VAL A 73 -3.38 -12.82 3.34
C VAL A 73 -2.77 -14.00 4.07
N SER A 74 -1.45 -14.16 3.96
CA SER A 74 -0.70 -15.21 4.67
C SER A 74 -0.59 -14.91 6.17
N GLU A 75 -0.11 -15.90 6.93
CA GLU A 75 0.21 -15.77 8.37
C GLU A 75 1.37 -14.80 8.68
N LYS A 76 2.13 -14.39 7.66
CA LYS A 76 3.18 -13.37 7.77
C LYS A 76 2.63 -11.95 7.80
N VAL A 77 1.34 -11.79 7.53
CA VAL A 77 0.65 -10.49 7.54
C VAL A 77 -0.29 -10.43 8.73
N TYR A 78 -0.14 -9.38 9.54
CA TYR A 78 -1.06 -9.09 10.63
C TYR A 78 -1.89 -7.84 10.33
N LEU A 79 -3.19 -8.04 10.24
CA LEU A 79 -4.16 -7.01 9.87
C LEU A 79 -4.79 -6.39 11.13
N LEU A 80 -4.72 -5.07 11.27
CA LEU A 80 -5.25 -4.33 12.41
C LEU A 80 -6.28 -3.29 11.96
N GLU A 81 -7.50 -3.35 12.50
CA GLU A 81 -8.50 -2.29 12.40
C GLU A 81 -8.28 -1.33 13.57
N CYS A 82 -7.46 -0.29 13.35
CA CYS A 82 -7.09 0.66 14.39
C CYS A 82 -8.14 1.75 14.64
N GLU A 83 -9.06 1.94 13.68
CA GLU A 83 -10.02 3.03 13.66
C GLU A 83 -9.32 4.38 13.93
N THR A 84 -9.73 5.12 14.96
CA THR A 84 -9.14 6.43 15.29
C THR A 84 -8.07 6.37 16.39
N VAL A 85 -7.64 5.18 16.83
CA VAL A 85 -6.77 4.99 18.01
C VAL A 85 -5.60 4.01 17.76
N PRO A 86 -4.73 4.27 16.75
CA PRO A 86 -3.61 3.38 16.43
C PRO A 86 -2.64 3.13 17.60
N GLU A 87 -2.51 4.07 18.53
CA GLU A 87 -1.67 3.95 19.73
C GLU A 87 -2.04 2.78 20.64
N SER A 88 -3.30 2.36 20.62
CA SER A 88 -3.79 1.22 21.43
C SER A 88 -3.23 -0.12 20.96
N PHE A 89 -2.62 -0.16 19.76
CA PHE A 89 -2.18 -1.39 19.10
C PHE A 89 -0.66 -1.61 19.17
N ILE A 90 0.10 -0.70 19.80
CA ILE A 90 1.57 -0.77 19.86
C ILE A 90 2.07 -2.14 20.35
N GLN A 91 1.51 -2.65 21.46
CA GLN A 91 1.94 -3.94 22.02
C GLN A 91 1.66 -5.11 21.09
N GLN A 92 0.56 -5.09 20.35
CA GLN A 92 0.23 -6.11 19.36
C GLN A 92 1.20 -6.08 18.18
N ILE A 93 1.58 -4.88 17.72
CA ILE A 93 2.58 -4.68 16.66
C ILE A 93 3.93 -5.23 17.11
N ILE A 94 4.41 -4.82 18.29
CA ILE A 94 5.70 -5.27 18.83
C ILE A 94 5.71 -6.79 19.01
N SER A 95 4.64 -7.36 19.56
CA SER A 95 4.52 -8.81 19.77
C SER A 95 4.56 -9.59 18.46
N PHE A 96 4.06 -9.01 17.36
CA PHE A 96 4.15 -9.62 16.04
C PHE A 96 5.57 -9.56 15.46
N ASN A 97 6.43 -8.66 15.95
CA ASN A 97 7.82 -8.47 15.49
C ASN A 97 7.94 -8.36 13.95
N PRO A 98 7.28 -7.37 13.32
CA PRO A 98 7.32 -7.19 11.87
C PRO A 98 8.64 -6.61 11.38
N THR A 99 8.97 -6.86 10.11
CA THR A 99 9.98 -6.06 9.39
C THR A 99 9.40 -4.78 8.81
N HIS A 100 8.09 -4.77 8.52
CA HIS A 100 7.37 -3.64 7.93
C HIS A 100 6.04 -3.35 8.62
N VAL A 101 5.72 -2.06 8.77
CA VAL A 101 4.40 -1.57 9.22
C VAL A 101 3.87 -0.60 8.19
N LEU A 102 2.76 -0.96 7.56
CA LEU A 102 2.04 -0.13 6.61
C LEU A 102 0.79 0.44 7.29
N LEU A 103 0.75 1.75 7.46
CA LEU A 103 -0.42 2.47 7.95
C LEU A 103 -1.24 2.92 6.74
N ILE A 104 -2.56 2.75 6.77
CA ILE A 104 -3.45 3.19 5.69
C ILE A 104 -4.49 4.13 6.28
N ASP A 105 -4.54 5.36 5.78
CA ASP A 105 -5.41 6.42 6.32
C ASP A 105 -5.96 7.32 5.20
N ALA A 106 -7.06 8.00 5.47
CA ALA A 106 -7.53 9.11 4.65
C ALA A 106 -6.75 10.38 5.00
N ALA A 107 -6.29 11.12 3.99
CA ALA A 107 -5.63 12.41 4.22
C ALA A 107 -5.97 13.39 3.11
N ILE A 108 -6.11 14.68 3.47
CA ILE A 108 -6.29 15.75 2.49
C ILE A 108 -4.90 16.13 1.96
N LEU A 109 -4.59 15.66 0.74
CA LEU A 109 -3.33 15.85 0.05
C LEU A 109 -3.41 16.91 -1.05
N GLY A 110 -4.63 17.34 -1.41
CA GLY A 110 -4.89 18.21 -2.55
C GLY A 110 -4.80 17.47 -3.89
N LEU A 111 -4.92 16.14 -3.85
CA LEU A 111 -4.96 15.26 -5.02
C LEU A 111 -6.40 15.04 -5.51
N LYS A 112 -6.60 14.21 -6.53
CA LYS A 112 -7.97 13.81 -6.89
C LYS A 112 -8.49 12.75 -5.91
N PRO A 113 -9.80 12.72 -5.61
CA PRO A 113 -10.34 11.70 -4.73
C PRO A 113 -10.01 10.28 -5.18
N GLY A 114 -9.54 9.46 -4.24
CA GLY A 114 -9.07 8.10 -4.47
C GLY A 114 -7.61 8.00 -4.91
N GLU A 115 -6.94 9.09 -5.30
CA GLU A 115 -5.48 9.06 -5.50
C GLU A 115 -4.77 8.81 -4.16
N ALA A 116 -3.72 8.01 -4.22
CA ALA A 116 -2.97 7.59 -3.05
C ALA A 116 -1.50 7.95 -3.17
N LYS A 117 -0.87 8.20 -2.02
CA LYS A 117 0.56 8.50 -1.92
C LYS A 117 1.19 7.66 -0.81
N LEU A 118 2.31 7.02 -1.11
CA LEU A 118 3.13 6.37 -0.09
C LEU A 118 4.12 7.40 0.46
N VAL A 119 4.10 7.61 1.77
CA VAL A 119 5.01 8.54 2.44
C VAL A 119 5.69 7.87 3.62
N LYS A 120 6.91 8.31 3.94
CA LYS A 120 7.57 7.93 5.17
C LYS A 120 7.16 8.85 6.33
N PRO A 121 7.26 8.39 7.59
CA PRO A 121 6.94 9.22 8.75
C PRO A 121 7.68 10.57 8.79
N GLU A 122 8.92 10.62 8.30
CA GLU A 122 9.73 11.84 8.31
C GLU A 122 9.20 12.92 7.34
N GLU A 123 8.50 12.51 6.28
CA GLU A 123 7.93 13.44 5.29
C GLU A 123 6.70 14.18 5.83
N LEU A 124 6.03 13.62 6.84
CA LEU A 124 4.90 14.27 7.53
C LEU A 124 5.33 15.58 8.22
N ALA A 125 6.61 15.72 8.57
CA ALA A 125 7.16 16.90 9.24
C ALA A 125 7.32 18.12 8.32
N VAL A 126 7.41 17.90 7.01
CA VAL A 126 7.97 18.89 6.07
C VAL A 126 6.89 19.63 5.29
N SER A 127 5.68 19.08 5.15
CA SER A 127 4.62 19.73 4.38
C SER A 127 3.51 20.29 5.28
N PRO A 128 3.20 21.60 5.16
CA PRO A 128 2.04 22.22 5.81
C PRO A 128 0.70 21.59 5.43
N ALA A 129 0.64 20.87 4.30
CA ALA A 129 -0.57 20.22 3.81
C ALA A 129 -1.06 19.07 4.72
N TYR A 130 -0.18 18.49 5.54
CA TYR A 130 -0.52 17.33 6.38
C TYR A 130 -1.26 17.67 7.68
N SER A 131 -1.41 18.96 8.03
CA SER A 131 -2.25 19.45 9.14
C SER A 131 -1.98 18.86 10.55
N THR A 132 -2.54 19.50 11.58
CA THR A 132 -2.43 19.10 12.99
C THR A 132 -3.01 17.71 13.31
N HIS A 133 -3.80 17.13 12.40
CA HIS A 133 -4.39 15.80 12.55
C HIS A 133 -3.43 14.64 12.25
N MET A 134 -2.29 14.89 11.58
CA MET A 134 -1.26 13.87 11.35
C MET A 134 -0.16 13.86 12.41
N LEU A 135 -0.11 14.86 13.30
CA LEU A 135 0.87 14.90 14.40
C LEU A 135 0.76 13.68 15.33
N PRO A 136 -0.44 13.25 15.79
CA PRO A 136 -0.56 12.04 16.61
C PRO A 136 0.01 10.80 15.90
N LEU A 137 -0.24 10.66 14.60
CA LEU A 137 0.23 9.52 13.81
C LEU A 137 1.74 9.54 13.62
N ARG A 138 2.33 10.72 13.42
CA ARG A 138 3.78 10.88 13.39
C ARG A 138 4.43 10.49 14.72
N VAL A 139 3.90 10.97 15.84
CA VAL A 139 4.42 10.63 17.18
C VAL A 139 4.31 9.13 17.43
N PHE A 140 3.21 8.50 17.00
CA PHE A 140 3.05 7.05 17.04
C PHE A 140 4.16 6.33 16.25
N CYS A 141 4.43 6.74 15.01
CA CYS A 141 5.49 6.15 14.19
C CYS A 141 6.88 6.33 14.81
N GLU A 142 7.20 7.53 15.31
CA GLU A 142 8.47 7.82 15.97
C GLU A 142 8.66 6.95 17.21
N HIS A 143 7.60 6.80 18.02
CA HIS A 143 7.64 5.96 19.22
C HIS A 143 7.84 4.47 18.88
N LEU A 144 7.14 3.96 17.85
CA LEU A 144 7.28 2.58 17.42
C LEU A 144 8.70 2.27 16.92
N SER A 145 9.28 3.17 16.12
CA SER A 145 10.66 3.05 15.62
C SER A 145 11.73 3.10 16.72
N GLN A 146 11.43 3.68 17.89
CA GLN A 146 12.32 3.64 19.05
C GLN A 146 12.28 2.30 19.80
N MET A 147 11.18 1.55 19.66
CA MET A 147 10.99 0.28 20.37
C MET A 147 11.48 -0.93 19.57
N ILE A 148 11.34 -0.89 18.24
CA ILE A 148 11.71 -2.00 17.35
C ILE A 148 12.36 -1.47 16.06
N SER A 149 13.26 -2.28 15.48
CA SER A 149 13.84 -2.00 14.16
C SER A 149 12.83 -2.38 13.07
N VAL A 150 12.06 -1.40 12.61
CA VAL A 150 10.96 -1.61 11.66
C VAL A 150 10.97 -0.55 10.58
N LYS A 151 10.60 -0.93 9.35
CA LYS A 151 10.32 0.03 8.28
C LYS A 151 8.86 0.44 8.35
N ILE A 152 8.60 1.74 8.42
CA ILE A 152 7.24 2.28 8.49
C ILE A 152 6.96 3.10 7.23
N ALA A 153 5.77 2.91 6.66
CA ALA A 153 5.23 3.78 5.63
C ALA A 153 3.74 4.04 5.87
N LEU A 154 3.28 5.16 5.34
CA LEU A 154 1.89 5.55 5.34
C LEU A 154 1.38 5.59 3.91
N LEU A 155 0.33 4.82 3.63
CA LEU A 155 -0.45 4.91 2.41
C LEU A 155 -1.63 5.85 2.66
N LEU A 156 -1.49 7.08 2.19
CA LEU A 156 -2.47 8.14 2.38
C LEU A 156 -3.36 8.24 1.15
N ILE A 157 -4.68 8.17 1.35
CA ILE A 157 -5.67 8.19 0.26
C ILE A 157 -6.48 9.48 0.35
N GLU A 158 -6.60 10.21 -0.77
CA GLU A 158 -7.40 11.44 -0.82
C GLU A 158 -8.90 11.11 -0.71
N PRO A 159 -9.60 11.63 0.32
CA PRO A 159 -11.04 11.48 0.43
C PRO A 159 -11.76 12.47 -0.50
N LYS A 160 -12.97 12.12 -0.96
CA LYS A 160 -13.89 13.10 -1.57
C LYS A 160 -14.75 13.77 -0.51
N LYS A 161 -15.20 13.00 0.48
CA LYS A 161 -16.06 13.43 1.58
C LYS A 161 -15.69 12.73 2.88
N ALA A 162 -15.50 13.50 3.95
CA ALA A 162 -15.23 13.02 5.30
C ALA A 162 -16.20 13.61 6.34
N ASP A 163 -17.39 13.98 5.89
CA ASP A 163 -18.50 14.43 6.76
C ASP A 163 -19.19 13.23 7.42
N PHE A 164 -20.06 13.49 8.39
CA PHE A 164 -20.88 12.45 9.01
C PHE A 164 -21.69 11.69 7.96
N GLY A 165 -21.53 10.37 7.93
CA GLY A 165 -22.21 9.49 6.99
C GLY A 165 -21.52 8.13 6.87
N GLU A 166 -22.21 7.20 6.23
CA GLU A 166 -21.70 5.84 6.00
C GLU A 166 -21.37 5.61 4.52
N GLY A 167 -20.45 4.69 4.29
CA GLY A 167 -20.06 4.25 2.94
C GLY A 167 -19.03 5.15 2.28
N LEU A 168 -18.42 4.62 1.22
CA LEU A 168 -17.41 5.33 0.44
C LEU A 168 -18.04 5.98 -0.79
N THR A 169 -17.49 7.12 -1.19
CA THR A 169 -17.80 7.71 -2.49
C THR A 169 -17.33 6.80 -3.63
N PRO A 170 -17.95 6.86 -4.82
CA PRO A 170 -17.61 5.95 -5.92
C PRO A 170 -16.12 5.96 -6.30
N GLU A 171 -15.48 7.13 -6.28
CA GLU A 171 -14.07 7.28 -6.60
C GLU A 171 -13.17 6.55 -5.59
N VAL A 172 -13.40 6.78 -4.29
CA VAL A 172 -12.64 6.11 -3.22
C VAL A 172 -12.95 4.61 -3.18
N GLN A 173 -14.19 4.21 -3.51
CA GLN A 173 -14.56 2.80 -3.60
C GLN A 173 -13.83 2.06 -4.74
N VAL A 174 -13.50 2.74 -5.85
CA VAL A 174 -12.64 2.20 -6.90
C VAL A 174 -11.20 2.07 -6.40
N ALA A 175 -10.67 3.12 -5.78
CA ALA A 175 -9.33 3.12 -5.20
C ALA A 175 -9.12 1.99 -4.19
N VAL A 176 -10.08 1.75 -3.29
CA VAL A 176 -10.06 0.62 -2.35
C VAL A 176 -9.88 -0.72 -3.08
N LYS A 177 -10.65 -0.96 -4.15
CA LYS A 177 -10.57 -2.22 -4.89
C LYS A 177 -9.20 -2.40 -5.55
N GLU A 178 -8.65 -1.34 -6.12
CA GLU A 178 -7.35 -1.34 -6.77
C GLU A 178 -6.22 -1.54 -5.76
N ILE A 179 -6.20 -0.76 -4.69
CA ILE A 179 -5.21 -0.85 -3.62
C ILE A 179 -5.26 -2.22 -2.93
N THR A 180 -6.44 -2.73 -2.58
CA THR A 180 -6.57 -4.08 -2.02
C THR A 180 -5.99 -5.14 -2.96
N LYS A 181 -6.22 -5.02 -4.27
CA LYS A 181 -5.66 -5.96 -5.25
C LYS A 181 -4.13 -5.88 -5.32
N ILE A 182 -3.57 -4.68 -5.30
CA ILE A 182 -2.12 -4.45 -5.25
C ILE A 182 -1.54 -5.09 -3.99
N LEU A 183 -2.11 -4.79 -2.81
CA LEU A 183 -1.65 -5.33 -1.54
C LEU A 183 -1.71 -6.86 -1.50
N LEU A 184 -2.76 -7.49 -2.05
CA LEU A 184 -2.83 -8.96 -2.13
C LEU A 184 -1.73 -9.57 -3.00
N PHE A 185 -1.18 -8.83 -3.96
CA PHE A 185 -0.09 -9.29 -4.81
C PHE A 185 1.30 -8.99 -4.21
N SER A 186 1.43 -7.89 -3.48
CA SER A 186 2.72 -7.39 -2.96
C SER A 186 3.03 -7.83 -1.52
N LEU A 187 2.03 -8.22 -0.74
CA LEU A 187 2.24 -8.72 0.64
C LEU A 187 2.83 -10.15 0.64
N PRO A 188 3.69 -10.49 1.63
CA PRO A 188 4.41 -11.77 1.69
C PRO A 188 3.58 -12.98 2.16
#